data_AF-A0A4R7RK04-F1
#
_entry.id   AF-A0A4R7RK04-F1
#
_cell.length_a   1.000
_cell.length_b   1.000
_cell.length_c   1.000
_cell.angle_alpha   90.00
_cell.angle_beta   90.00
_cell.angle_gamma   90.00
#
_symmetry.space_group_name_H-M   'P 1'
#
loop_
_entity.id
_entity.type
_entity.pdbx_description
1 polymer ?
#
loop_
_entity_poly.entity_id
_entity_poly.type
_entity_poly.pdbx_seq_one_letter_code
_entity_poly.pdbx_strand_id
1 'polypeptide(L)'
;MDVPGVAWETVYGHFRRWAKAGLWDQAMQQMKWHAGKNLGMIDSTHIKVHRDGANPAGGQEQQAMSRTKGGLNTKLHAAVDGRCQPQALILTAGTEADVLHAPALLESVEGRRVLMDKAYD
;
A
#
# COMPACT_ATOMS: atom_id res chain seq x y z
N MET A 1 1.02 19.24 -0.33
CA MET A 1 2.37 19.68 0.09
C MET A 1 2.75 20.73 -0.93
N ASP A 2 2.47 22.00 -0.62
CA ASP A 2 2.70 23.08 -1.56
C ASP A 2 4.11 23.60 -1.35
N VAL A 3 4.99 23.36 -2.33
CA VAL A 3 6.34 23.90 -2.32
C VAL A 3 6.23 25.31 -2.90
N PRO A 4 6.50 26.38 -2.11
CA PRO A 4 6.34 27.74 -2.60
C PRO A 4 7.14 27.96 -3.89
N GLY A 5 6.49 28.48 -4.93
CA GLY A 5 7.12 28.78 -6.21
C GLY A 5 7.18 27.63 -7.22
N VAL A 6 6.67 26.43 -6.89
CA VAL A 6 6.60 25.31 -7.84
C VAL A 6 5.15 25.00 -8.20
N ALA A 7 4.82 25.04 -9.50
CA ALA A 7 3.51 24.67 -10.01
C ALA A 7 3.18 23.20 -9.67
N TRP A 8 1.95 22.92 -9.22
CA TRP A 8 1.54 21.58 -8.78
C TRP A 8 1.67 20.54 -9.91
N GLU A 9 1.49 20.95 -11.17
CA GLU A 9 1.66 20.12 -12.37
C GLU A 9 3.10 19.59 -12.46
N THR A 10 4.09 20.38 -12.03
CA THR A 10 5.49 19.99 -12.02
C THR A 10 5.76 18.92 -10.96
N VAL A 11 5.23 19.12 -9.75
CA VAL A 11 5.34 18.15 -8.64
C VAL A 11 4.65 16.85 -9.03
N TYR A 12 3.41 16.93 -9.52
CA TYR A 12 2.65 15.77 -9.94
C TYR A 12 3.27 15.05 -11.15
N GLY A 13 3.80 15.81 -12.11
CA GLY A 13 4.53 15.27 -13.25
C GLY A 13 5.76 14.47 -12.85
N HIS A 14 6.55 14.97 -11.88
CA HIS A 14 7.66 14.21 -11.30
C HIS A 14 7.18 12.94 -10.60
N PHE A 15 6.20 13.05 -9.71
CA PHE A 15 5.64 11.91 -9.00
C PHE A 15 5.15 10.82 -9.97
N ARG A 16 4.41 11.19 -11.03
CA ARG A 16 3.95 10.24 -12.05
C ARG A 16 5.10 9.59 -12.82
N ARG A 17 6.16 10.34 -13.15
CA ARG A 17 7.34 9.77 -13.82
C ARG A 17 8.05 8.76 -12.92
N TRP A 18 8.24 9.08 -11.65
CA TRP A 18 8.84 8.14 -10.68
C TRP A 18 8.00 6.89 -10.47
N ALA A 19 6.69 7.05 -10.34
CA ALA A 19 5.78 5.90 -10.23
C ALA A 19 5.86 5.00 -11.47
N LYS A 20 5.84 5.58 -12.68
CA LYS A 20 5.99 4.83 -13.93
C LYS A 20 7.37 4.19 -14.11
N ALA A 21 8.41 4.79 -13.55
CA ALA A 21 9.77 4.26 -13.58
C ALA A 21 9.99 3.13 -12.55
N GLY A 22 8.98 2.80 -11.74
CA GLY A 22 9.09 1.76 -10.70
C GLY A 22 9.95 2.18 -9.50
N LEU A 23 10.09 3.50 -9.25
CA LEU A 23 10.91 3.99 -8.14
C LEU A 23 10.46 3.42 -6.79
N TRP A 24 9.14 3.29 -6.60
CA TRP A 24 8.57 2.72 -5.38
C TRP A 24 8.94 1.25 -5.19
N ASP A 25 8.90 0.46 -6.27
CA ASP A 25 9.31 -0.95 -6.25
C ASP A 25 10.79 -1.08 -5.93
N GLN A 26 11.63 -0.21 -6.50
CA GLN A 26 13.06 -0.16 -6.20
C GLN A 26 13.32 0.19 -4.73
N ALA A 27 12.64 1.20 -4.20
CA ALA A 27 12.76 1.59 -2.80
C ALA A 27 12.31 0.46 -1.86
N MET A 28 11.20 -0.21 -2.19
CA MET A 28 10.70 -1.38 -1.48
C MET A 28 11.71 -2.52 -1.48
N GLN A 29 12.33 -2.82 -2.61
CA GLN A 29 13.34 -3.87 -2.72
C GLN A 29 14.57 -3.59 -1.85
N GLN A 30 14.99 -2.32 -1.75
CA GLN A 30 16.09 -1.93 -0.86
C GLN A 30 15.71 -2.09 0.61
N MET A 31 14.49 -1.71 1.00
CA MET A 31 14.02 -1.91 2.37
C MET A 31 13.90 -3.38 2.72
N LYS A 32 13.36 -4.21 1.82
CA LYS A 32 13.24 -5.66 2.02
C LYS A 32 14.59 -6.34 2.27
N TRP A 33 15.65 -5.89 1.60
CA TRP A 33 17.00 -6.42 1.80
C TRP A 33 17.51 -6.28 3.25
N HIS A 34 17.04 -5.26 3.97
CA HIS A 34 17.46 -4.97 5.34
C HIS A 34 16.50 -5.55 6.40
N ALA A 35 15.45 -6.25 5.98
CA ALA A 35 14.43 -6.80 6.87
C ALA A 35 14.98 -7.94 7.75
N GLY A 36 14.62 -7.90 9.02
CA GLY A 36 14.91 -8.92 10.01
C GLY A 36 14.03 -10.16 9.85
N LYS A 37 14.57 -11.33 10.22
CA LYS A 37 13.93 -12.64 10.01
C LYS A 37 13.32 -13.26 11.26
N ASN A 38 13.20 -12.49 12.35
CA ASN A 38 12.77 -13.00 13.65
C ASN A 38 11.25 -12.90 13.87
N LEU A 39 10.65 -11.83 13.36
CA LEU A 39 9.25 -11.50 13.55
C LEU A 39 8.75 -10.78 12.29
N GLY A 40 7.66 -11.27 11.72
CA GLY A 40 6.83 -10.55 10.77
C GLY A 40 5.56 -10.03 11.44
N MET A 41 5.08 -8.89 10.98
CA MET A 41 3.82 -8.30 11.41
C MET A 41 3.00 -7.96 10.17
N ILE A 42 1.73 -8.31 10.18
CA ILE A 42 0.78 -8.03 9.11
C ILE A 42 -0.37 -7.21 9.67
N ASP A 43 -0.67 -6.11 8.99
CA ASP A 43 -1.82 -5.26 9.29
C ASP A 43 -2.34 -4.59 8.02
N SER A 44 -3.58 -4.12 8.04
CA SER A 44 -4.14 -3.33 6.94
C SER A 44 -4.74 -2.03 7.43
N THR A 45 -4.78 -1.04 6.55
CA THR A 45 -5.37 0.26 6.86
C THR A 45 -6.19 0.79 5.69
N HIS A 46 -7.30 1.46 6.00
CA HIS A 46 -8.11 2.16 5.01
C HIS A 46 -7.52 3.53 4.71
N ILE A 47 -7.35 3.83 3.43
CA ILE A 47 -6.88 5.13 2.95
C ILE A 47 -8.01 5.78 2.14
N LYS A 48 -8.36 7.00 2.53
CA LYS A 48 -9.44 7.74 1.87
C LYS A 48 -8.98 8.26 0.50
N VAL A 49 -9.77 7.98 -0.53
CA VAL A 49 -9.50 8.50 -1.87
C VAL A 49 -9.83 9.99 -1.89
N HIS A 50 -8.86 10.80 -2.32
CA HIS A 50 -9.07 12.24 -2.50
C HIS A 50 -10.12 12.51 -3.59
N ARG A 51 -10.87 13.61 -3.48
CA ARG A 51 -11.92 13.94 -4.47
C ARG A 51 -11.40 14.02 -5.91
N ASP A 52 -10.19 14.54 -6.09
CA ASP A 52 -9.58 14.67 -7.41
C ASP A 52 -9.11 13.32 -7.99
N GLY A 53 -8.97 12.30 -7.13
CA GLY A 53 -8.66 10.92 -7.53
C GLY A 53 -9.89 10.06 -7.73
N ALA A 54 -11.10 10.57 -7.47
CA ALA A 54 -12.33 9.77 -7.50
C ALA A 54 -12.84 9.45 -8.92
N ASN A 55 -12.37 10.18 -9.94
CA ASN A 55 -12.76 9.93 -11.34
C ASN A 55 -11.54 9.87 -12.25
N PRO A 56 -10.70 8.83 -12.13
CA PRO A 56 -9.51 8.69 -12.94
C PRO A 56 -9.85 8.31 -14.39
N ALA A 57 -8.95 8.64 -15.31
CA ALA A 57 -9.06 8.21 -16.70
C ALA A 57 -9.05 6.67 -16.78
N GLY A 58 -10.02 6.08 -17.49
CA GLY A 58 -10.23 4.63 -17.54
C GLY A 58 -11.18 4.07 -16.48
N GLY A 59 -11.72 4.92 -15.59
CA GLY A 59 -12.72 4.51 -14.60
C GLY A 59 -12.12 3.98 -13.29
N GLN A 60 -13.00 3.72 -12.31
CA GLN A 60 -12.60 3.35 -10.94
C GLN A 60 -12.19 1.88 -10.79
N GLU A 61 -12.64 1.01 -11.69
CA GLU A 61 -12.53 -0.46 -11.54
C GLU A 61 -11.09 -0.95 -11.37
N GLN A 62 -10.11 -0.27 -11.98
CA GLN A 62 -8.71 -0.67 -11.94
C GLN A 62 -7.88 0.03 -10.85
N GLN A 63 -8.51 0.78 -9.95
CA GLN A 63 -7.81 1.73 -9.09
C GLN A 63 -7.86 1.36 -7.61
N ALA A 64 -8.05 0.07 -7.33
CA ALA A 64 -8.08 -0.50 -5.97
C ALA A 64 -8.95 0.32 -5.01
N MET A 65 -10.12 0.76 -5.47
CA MET A 65 -11.00 1.64 -4.72
C MET A 65 -12.42 1.09 -4.67
N SER A 66 -13.09 1.30 -3.55
CA SER A 66 -14.52 1.01 -3.42
C SER A 66 -15.19 1.92 -2.40
N ARG A 67 -16.53 1.99 -2.50
CA ARG A 67 -17.34 2.84 -1.63
C ARG A 67 -17.71 2.10 -0.36
N THR A 68 -17.36 2.68 0.78
CA THR A 68 -17.80 2.25 2.11
C THR A 68 -18.74 3.31 2.71
N LYS A 69 -19.24 3.08 3.93
CA LYS A 69 -20.00 4.09 4.69
C LYS A 69 -19.22 5.40 4.87
N GLY A 70 -17.88 5.33 4.94
CA GLY A 70 -17.00 6.49 5.09
C GLY A 70 -16.64 7.23 3.80
N GLY A 71 -17.17 6.78 2.65
CA GLY A 71 -16.87 7.31 1.32
C GLY A 71 -16.01 6.36 0.48
N LEU A 72 -15.37 6.90 -0.56
CA LEU A 72 -14.50 6.14 -1.45
C LEU A 72 -13.14 5.90 -0.77
N ASN A 73 -12.74 4.64 -0.64
CA ASN A 73 -11.53 4.23 0.07
C ASN A 73 -10.79 3.13 -0.71
N THR A 74 -9.48 3.07 -0.49
CA THR A 74 -8.64 1.92 -0.78
C THR A 74 -8.22 1.27 0.54
N LYS A 75 -7.69 0.05 0.47
CA LYS A 75 -7.09 -0.62 1.62
C LYS A 75 -5.65 -1.00 1.28
N LEU A 76 -4.72 -0.64 2.16
CA LEU A 76 -3.32 -1.03 2.06
C LEU A 76 -3.05 -2.11 3.09
N HIS A 77 -2.71 -3.31 2.63
CA HIS A 77 -2.20 -4.40 3.47
C HIS A 77 -0.68 -4.33 3.46
N ALA A 78 -0.07 -4.42 4.64
CA ALA A 78 1.36 -4.32 4.80
C ALA A 78 1.89 -5.52 5.59
N ALA A 79 2.97 -6.10 5.08
CA ALA A 79 3.80 -7.03 5.80
C ALA A 79 5.13 -6.36 6.13
N VAL A 80 5.49 -6.32 7.41
CA VAL A 80 6.71 -5.67 7.90
C VAL A 80 7.48 -6.60 8.84
N ASP A 81 8.77 -6.36 9.04
CA ASP A 81 9.53 -7.03 10.11
C ASP A 81 9.32 -6.37 11.49
N GLY A 82 9.94 -6.92 12.54
CA GLY A 82 9.91 -6.34 13.89
C GLY A 82 10.60 -4.98 14.06
N ARG A 83 11.20 -4.40 13.00
CA ARG A 83 11.76 -3.04 12.96
C ARG A 83 10.95 -2.12 12.03
N CYS A 84 9.76 -2.55 11.61
CA CYS A 84 8.89 -1.86 10.68
C CYS A 84 9.49 -1.69 9.28
N GLN A 85 10.43 -2.55 8.87
CA GLN A 85 10.89 -2.60 7.49
C GLN A 85 9.90 -3.35 6.61
N PRO A 86 9.43 -2.74 5.51
CA PRO A 86 8.43 -3.37 4.65
C PRO A 86 9.00 -4.55 3.86
N GLN A 87 8.23 -5.63 3.82
CA GLN A 87 8.51 -6.87 3.09
C GLN A 87 7.53 -7.09 1.92
N ALA A 88 6.29 -6.63 2.07
CA ALA A 88 5.30 -6.51 1.01
C ALA A 88 4.25 -5.44 1.31
N LEU A 89 3.68 -4.88 0.24
CA LEU A 89 2.54 -3.99 0.27
C LEU A 89 1.55 -4.45 -0.80
N ILE A 90 0.27 -4.57 -0.44
CA ILE A 90 -0.80 -4.93 -1.37
C ILE A 90 -1.89 -3.87 -1.27
N LEU A 91 -2.25 -3.26 -2.39
CA LEU A 91 -3.31 -2.25 -2.46
C LEU A 91 -4.57 -2.88 -3.06
N THR A 92 -5.69 -2.80 -2.36
CA THR A 92 -6.95 -3.45 -2.74
C THR A 92 -8.13 -2.50 -2.56
N ALA A 93 -9.29 -2.88 -3.07
CA ALA A 93 -10.51 -2.11 -2.80
C ALA A 93 -10.80 -2.07 -1.29
N GLY A 94 -11.30 -0.94 -0.79
CA GLY A 94 -11.56 -0.71 0.64
C GLY A 94 -12.55 -1.70 1.28
N THR A 95 -13.32 -2.42 0.46
CA THR A 95 -14.32 -3.42 0.87
C THR A 95 -13.77 -4.84 0.89
N GLU A 96 -12.54 -5.08 0.43
CA GLU A 96 -11.94 -6.41 0.44
C GLU A 96 -11.59 -6.85 1.87
N ALA A 97 -11.83 -8.13 2.16
CA ALA A 97 -11.57 -8.73 3.46
C ALA A 97 -10.09 -9.08 3.61
N ASP A 98 -9.53 -8.86 4.81
CA ASP A 98 -8.09 -9.00 5.06
C ASP A 98 -7.60 -10.44 4.89
N VAL A 99 -8.40 -11.42 5.34
CA VAL A 99 -8.15 -12.86 5.17
C VAL A 99 -7.86 -13.28 3.72
N LEU A 100 -8.44 -12.60 2.71
CA LEU A 100 -8.20 -12.93 1.30
C LEU A 100 -6.77 -12.66 0.86
N HIS A 101 -6.06 -11.75 1.56
CA HIS A 101 -4.70 -11.36 1.23
C HIS A 101 -3.67 -11.98 2.19
N ALA A 102 -4.12 -12.62 3.27
CA ALA A 102 -3.26 -13.30 4.23
C ALA A 102 -2.27 -14.29 3.57
N PRO A 103 -2.67 -15.15 2.62
CA PRO A 103 -1.75 -16.11 1.99
C PRO A 103 -0.58 -15.41 1.26
N ALA A 104 -0.90 -14.41 0.45
CA ALA A 104 0.11 -13.66 -0.32
C ALA A 104 1.08 -12.89 0.61
N LEU A 105 0.56 -12.33 1.70
CA LEU A 105 1.39 -11.62 2.69
C LEU A 105 2.28 -12.60 3.47
N LEU A 106 1.76 -13.76 3.86
CA LEU A 106 2.52 -14.80 4.55
C LEU A 106 3.67 -15.34 3.70
N GLU A 107 3.44 -15.57 2.40
CA GLU A 107 4.51 -15.98 1.46
C GLU A 107 5.62 -14.93 1.32
N SER A 108 5.29 -13.66 1.56
CA SER A 108 6.24 -12.54 1.41
C SER A 108 7.11 -12.28 2.64
N VAL A 109 6.74 -12.83 3.81
CA VAL A 109 7.38 -12.58 5.10
C VAL A 109 8.48 -13.60 5.37
N GLU A 110 9.69 -13.11 5.64
CA GLU A 110 10.85 -13.96 6.00
C GLU A 110 10.95 -14.27 7.51
N GLY A 111 9.95 -13.85 8.29
CA GLY A 111 9.93 -14.00 9.75
C GLY A 111 9.62 -15.42 10.21
N ARG A 112 10.38 -15.93 11.19
CA ARG A 112 10.11 -17.23 11.86
C ARG A 112 8.75 -17.30 12.57
N ARG A 113 8.23 -16.15 12.98
CA ARG A 113 6.92 -15.98 13.63
C ARG A 113 6.23 -14.81 12.95
N VAL A 114 4.90 -14.90 12.83
CA VAL A 114 4.08 -13.83 12.26
C VAL A 114 3.00 -13.45 13.25
N LEU A 115 2.82 -12.15 13.45
CA LEU A 115 1.70 -11.58 14.20
C LEU A 115 0.76 -10.91 13.20
N MET A 116 -0.54 -11.16 13.36
CA MET A 116 -1.60 -10.53 12.59
C MET A 116 -2.85 -10.42 13.45
N ASP A 117 -3.73 -9.51 13.09
CA ASP A 117 -5.03 -9.40 13.74
C ASP A 117 -5.94 -10.59 13.36
N LYS A 118 -6.99 -10.80 14.15
CA LYS A 118 -8.01 -11.83 13.92
C LYS A 118 -8.69 -11.71 12.55
N ALA A 119 -8.77 -10.52 11.96
CA ALA A 119 -9.37 -10.33 10.65
C ALA A 119 -8.68 -11.11 9.50
N TYR A 120 -7.49 -11.68 9.76
CA TYR A 120 -6.74 -12.53 8.84
C TYR A 120 -6.95 -14.05 9.02
N ASP A 121 -7.84 -14.46 9.94
CA ASP A 121 -8.28 -15.85 10.20
C ASP A 121 -9.75 -16.08 9.79
#